data_AF-A0A661G1L8-F1
#
_entry.id   AF-A0A661G1L8-F1
#
_cell.length_a   1.000
_cell.length_b   1.000
_cell.length_c   1.000
_cell.angle_alpha   90.00
_cell.angle_beta   90.00
_cell.angle_gamma   90.00
#
_symmetry.space_group_name_H-M   'P 1'
#
loop_
_entity.id
_entity.type
_entity.pdbx_description
1 polymer ?
#
loop_
_entity_poly.entity_id
_entity_poly.type
_entity_poly.pdbx_seq_one_letter_code
_entity_poly.pdbx_strand_id
1 'polypeptide(L)' 'SKAGIVLRGIELGIDFAQTVSCYQADEAGLACGQCDACRLRRRGFSDAGIDDPTRYRSDVIGKK' A
#
# COMPACT_ATOMS: atom_id res chain seq x y z
N SER A 1 7.29 13.99 -1.76
CA SER A 1 6.93 12.89 -2.67
C SER A 1 6.25 11.77 -1.90
N LYS A 2 5.62 10.78 -2.55
CA LYS A 2 5.02 9.64 -1.83
C LYS A 2 6.07 8.81 -1.09
N ALA A 3 7.26 8.62 -1.68
CA ALA A 3 8.40 8.01 -1.01
C ALA A 3 8.81 8.73 0.28
N GLY A 4 8.83 10.06 0.27
CA GLY A 4 9.10 10.85 1.48
C GLY A 4 8.06 10.65 2.59
N ILE A 5 6.79 10.43 2.24
CA ILE A 5 5.74 10.09 3.21
C ILE A 5 5.99 8.69 3.81
N VAL A 6 6.40 7.72 2.97
CA VAL A 6 6.73 6.37 3.44
C VAL A 6 7.89 6.42 4.42
N LEU A 7 9.02 7.05 4.03
CA LEU A 7 10.20 7.19 4.89
C LEU A 7 9.86 7.86 6.22
N ARG A 8 9.14 8.98 6.17
CA ARG A 8 8.74 9.69 7.39
C ARG A 8 7.80 8.86 8.26
N GLY A 9 6.89 8.10 7.68
CA GLY A 9 6.01 7.21 8.43
C GLY A 9 6.77 6.09 9.14
N ILE A 10 7.77 5.49 8.48
CA ILE A 10 8.64 4.47 9.09
C ILE A 10 9.46 5.06 10.24
N GLU A 11 10.05 6.25 10.07
CA GLU A 11 10.77 6.95 11.15
C GLU A 11 9.87 7.20 12.38
N LEU A 12 8.59 7.44 12.15
CA LEU A 12 7.59 7.69 13.19
C LEU A 12 7.00 6.40 13.78
N GLY A 13 7.42 5.22 13.30
CA GLY A 13 6.90 3.92 13.76
C GLY A 13 5.46 3.64 13.31
N ILE A 14 5.02 4.23 12.20
CA ILE A 14 3.68 3.97 11.65
C ILE A 14 3.64 2.57 11.04
N ASP A 15 2.70 1.75 11.51
CA ASP A 15 2.37 0.49 10.86
C ASP A 15 1.50 0.76 9.61
N PHE A 16 2.15 0.80 8.46
CA PHE A 16 1.46 1.00 7.18
C PHE A 16 0.53 -0.16 6.79
N ALA A 17 0.64 -1.35 7.40
CA ALA A 17 -0.27 -2.48 7.17
C ALA A 17 -1.68 -2.20 7.72
N GLN A 18 -1.78 -1.31 8.72
CA GLN A 18 -3.05 -0.88 9.32
C GLN A 18 -3.70 0.30 8.59
N THR A 19 -3.09 0.78 7.50
CA THR A 19 -3.56 1.96 6.78
C THR A 19 -4.24 1.59 5.47
N VAL A 20 -5.31 2.30 5.13
CA VAL A 20 -6.00 2.17 3.85
C VAL A 20 -5.79 3.45 3.04
N SER A 21 -5.22 3.30 1.85
CA SER A 21 -5.13 4.40 0.87
C SER A 21 -6.01 4.18 -0.35
N CYS A 22 -6.49 2.96 -0.56
CA CYS A 22 -7.23 2.58 -1.76
C CYS A 22 -8.65 3.18 -1.75
N TYR A 23 -9.04 3.80 -2.86
CA TYR A 23 -10.41 4.35 -3.04
C TYR A 23 -11.50 3.30 -3.21
N GLN A 24 -11.11 2.06 -3.49
CA GLN A 24 -12.01 0.94 -3.81
C GLN A 24 -11.58 -0.30 -3.04
N ALA A 25 -11.18 -0.12 -1.78
CA ALA A 25 -10.91 -1.26 -0.91
C ALA A 25 -12.20 -2.09 -0.75
N ASP A 26 -12.07 -3.41 -0.67
CA ASP A 26 -13.22 -4.27 -0.40
C ASP A 26 -13.55 -4.32 1.11
N GLU A 27 -14.59 -5.08 1.46
CA GLU A 27 -15.05 -5.24 2.84
C GLU A 27 -13.99 -5.86 3.77
N ALA A 28 -13.03 -6.60 3.21
CA ALA A 28 -11.90 -7.17 3.94
C ALA A 28 -10.70 -6.20 4.07
N GLY A 29 -10.84 -4.97 3.56
CA GLY A 29 -9.80 -3.95 3.52
C GLY A 29 -8.73 -4.18 2.45
N LEU A 30 -8.94 -5.11 1.51
CA LEU A 30 -7.96 -5.38 0.45
C LEU A 30 -7.99 -4.27 -0.59
N ALA A 31 -6.83 -3.72 -0.89
CA ALA A 31 -6.67 -2.68 -1.89
C ALA A 31 -6.94 -3.22 -3.30
N CYS A 32 -7.60 -2.42 -4.15
CA CYS A 32 -8.02 -2.84 -5.48
C CYS A 32 -6.85 -3.10 -6.43
N GLY A 33 -5.69 -2.47 -6.19
CA GLY A 33 -4.49 -2.62 -7.00
C GLY A 33 -4.53 -1.92 -8.36
N GLN A 34 -5.62 -1.22 -8.69
CA GLN A 34 -5.86 -0.65 -10.02
C GLN A 34 -6.18 0.86 -10.00
N CYS A 35 -6.61 1.43 -8.88
CA CYS A 35 -6.87 2.86 -8.79
C CYS A 35 -5.58 3.68 -8.64
N ASP A 36 -5.66 4.99 -8.87
CA ASP A 36 -4.49 5.88 -8.79
C ASP A 36 -3.83 5.87 -7.41
N ALA A 37 -4.63 5.81 -6.34
CA ALA A 37 -4.07 5.70 -5.00
C ALA A 37 -3.24 4.42 -4.81
N CYS A 38 -3.67 3.29 -5.37
CA CYS A 38 -2.89 2.05 -5.34
C CYS A 38 -1.58 2.18 -6.13
N ARG A 39 -1.62 2.77 -7.33
CA ARG A 39 -0.43 2.99 -8.16
C ARG A 39 0.58 3.90 -7.47
N LEU A 40 0.10 5.02 -6.94
CA LEU A 40 0.93 5.98 -6.20
C LEU A 40 1.52 5.34 -4.95
N ARG A 41 0.74 4.53 -4.23
CA ARG A 41 1.21 3.83 -3.03
C ARG A 41 2.34 2.85 -3.35
N ARG A 42 2.13 1.93 -4.30
CA ARG A 42 3.18 0.99 -4.73
C ARG A 42 4.45 1.70 -5.16
N ARG A 43 4.31 2.74 -5.99
CA ARG A 43 5.44 3.54 -6.43
C ARG A 43 6.13 4.24 -5.26
N GLY A 44 5.37 4.76 -4.30
CA GLY A 44 5.93 5.38 -3.10
C GLY A 44 6.79 4.43 -2.27
N PHE A 45 6.34 3.19 -2.06
CA PHE A 45 7.12 2.16 -1.37
C PHE A 45 8.34 1.72 -2.18
N SER A 46 8.16 1.44 -3.47
CA SER A 46 9.25 1.08 -4.38
C SER A 46 10.33 2.16 -4.46
N ASP A 47 9.95 3.43 -4.63
CA ASP A 47 10.88 4.57 -4.71
C ASP A 47 11.57 4.84 -3.36
N ALA A 48 10.97 4.41 -2.24
CA ALA A 48 11.58 4.48 -0.90
C ALA A 48 12.49 3.28 -0.58
N GLY A 49 12.54 2.25 -1.44
CA GLY A 49 13.29 1.02 -1.20
C GLY A 49 12.74 0.20 -0.03
N ILE A 50 11.44 0.32 0.27
CA ILE A 50 10.76 -0.36 1.37
C ILE A 50 9.66 -1.26 0.80
N ASP A 51 9.51 -2.46 1.35
CA ASP A 51 8.45 -3.37 0.98
C ASP A 51 7.07 -2.77 1.27
N ASP A 52 6.15 -2.87 0.30
CA ASP A 52 4.78 -2.38 0.46
C ASP A 52 3.96 -3.39 1.29
N PRO A 53 3.54 -3.07 2.53
CA PRO A 53 2.78 -3.99 3.37
C PRO A 53 1.29 -4.05 3.00
N THR A 54 0.88 -3.37 1.93
CA THR A 54 -0.52 -3.31 1.50
C THR A 54 -1.00 -4.67 1.02
N ARG A 55 -2.12 -5.13 1.57
CA ARG A 55 -2.81 -6.33 1.11
C ARG A 55 -3.64 -6.00 -0.13
N TYR A 56 -3.27 -6.50 -1.30
CA TYR A 56 -4.04 -6.30 -2.53
C TYR A 56 -4.95 -7.48 -2.85
N ARG A 57 -6.06 -7.23 -3.53
CA ARG A 57 -6.96 -8.30 -4.02
C ARG A 57 -6.25 -9.28 -4.96
N SER A 58 -5.28 -8.80 -5.74
CA SER A 58 -4.43 -9.63 -6.62
C SER A 58 -3.66 -10.71 -5.85
N ASP A 59 -3.28 -10.43 -4.61
CA ASP A 59 -2.41 -11.29 -3.80
C ASP A 59 -3.20 -12.48 -3.23
N VAL A 60 -4.52 -12.36 -3.16
CA VAL A 60 -5.45 -13.37 -2.65
C VAL A 60 -5.94 -14.30 -3.77
N ILE A 61 -6.11 -13.79 -5.00
CA ILE A 61 -6.60 -14.60 -6.13
C ILE A 61 -5.55 -15.60 -6.65
N GLY A 62 -4.26 -15.37 -6.36
CA GLY A 62 -3.14 -16.21 -6.84
C GLY A 62 -2.71 -17.35 -5.92
N LYS A 63 -3.22 -17.45 -4.68
CA LYS A 63 -2.91 -18.58 -3.78
C LYS A 63 -3.94 -19.70 -3.97
N LYS A 64 -3.62 -20.64 -4.86
CA LYS A 64 -4.30 -21.93 -4.95
C LYS A 64 -3.73 -22.90 -3.92
#